data_AF-A0A2H9LEU8-F1
#
_entry.id   AF-A0A2H9LEU8-F1
#
_cell.length_a   1.000
_cell.length_b   1.000
_cell.length_c   1.000
_cell.angle_alpha   90.00
_cell.angle_beta   90.00
_cell.angle_gamma   90.00
#
_symmetry.space_group_name_H-M   'P 1'
#
loop_
_entity.id
_entity.type
_entity.pdbx_description
1 polymer ?
#
loop_
_entity_poly.entity_id
_entity_poly.type
_entity_poly.pdbx_seq_one_letter_code
_entity_poly.pdbx_strand_id
1 'polypeptide(L)'
;MMIGLTGPNCSGKGEIANILKEKRYKYYSCSDVIREEAEKRKLEKTRENLIAIGNELREKLGPNVLAKKLLEKIKEDRKKGQKDFIVDSIRNPNEVEELKTDNEFSLLGINAPIELRYERAKARGRVENVNNFDDFKQMDEKENSSNPNAQQLNVVYKMADKYVFNDSTLEDLKKRLDFALKYEKKERPSWAEYFMKITSVVAERSTCLRHNVGAIIVKNKRLLTTGYNGAVRGNEDCLKLGCKKDELGLESGFGSEECRAVHAEQNAIIQGALHGINIEGATLYCTTIPCRMCAKEIVNAGIKEVITYSDYAGAKGSIEFLQNAGVNFRKIPRPNNSINFKD
;
A
#
# COMPACT_ATOMS: atom_id res chain seq x y z
N MET A 1 1.43 22.67 -1.67
CA MET A 1 1.67 21.36 -2.33
C MET A 1 3.14 21.22 -2.74
N MET A 2 3.72 20.02 -2.60
CA MET A 2 5.10 19.74 -3.01
C MET A 2 5.15 18.51 -3.92
N ILE A 3 5.69 18.66 -5.13
CA ILE A 3 5.80 17.57 -6.11
C ILE A 3 7.26 17.14 -6.23
N GLY A 4 7.57 15.92 -5.81
CA GLY A 4 8.84 15.27 -6.10
C GLY A 4 8.86 14.65 -7.49
N LEU A 5 9.95 14.77 -8.23
CA LEU A 5 10.13 14.14 -9.54
C LEU A 5 11.21 13.05 -9.48
N THR A 6 10.87 11.87 -9.98
CA THR A 6 11.81 10.75 -10.14
C THR A 6 11.60 10.04 -11.47
N GLY A 7 12.60 9.28 -11.91
CA GLY A 7 12.57 8.52 -13.16
C GLY A 7 13.90 8.53 -13.92
N PRO A 8 14.04 7.74 -14.99
CA PRO A 8 15.31 7.55 -15.68
C PRO A 8 15.75 8.77 -16.49
N ASN A 9 17.00 8.77 -16.92
CA ASN A 9 17.54 9.84 -17.76
C ASN A 9 16.74 9.98 -19.06
N CYS A 10 16.53 11.23 -19.48
CA CYS A 10 15.78 11.58 -20.69
C CYS A 10 14.30 11.15 -20.71
N SER A 11 13.70 10.79 -19.56
CA SER A 11 12.27 10.48 -19.46
C SER A 11 11.34 11.68 -19.57
N GLY A 12 11.86 12.92 -19.46
CA GLY A 12 11.07 14.15 -19.55
C GLY A 12 10.86 14.89 -18.23
N LYS A 13 11.56 14.51 -17.15
CA LYS A 13 11.51 15.22 -15.84
C LYS A 13 11.70 16.73 -15.94
N GLY A 14 12.74 17.16 -16.67
CA GLY A 14 13.00 18.58 -16.88
C GLY A 14 11.89 19.31 -17.62
N GLU A 15 11.19 18.63 -18.54
CA GLU A 15 10.05 19.20 -19.26
C GLU A 15 8.85 19.38 -18.34
N ILE A 16 8.54 18.36 -17.53
CA ILE A 16 7.50 18.46 -16.49
C ILE A 16 7.84 19.57 -15.49
N ALA A 17 9.10 19.69 -15.07
CA ALA A 17 9.54 20.77 -14.19
C ALA A 17 9.32 22.15 -14.83
N ASN A 18 9.54 22.30 -16.14
CA ASN A 18 9.27 23.55 -16.85
C ASN A 18 7.78 23.86 -16.92
N ILE A 19 6.94 22.89 -17.27
CA ILE A 19 5.47 23.05 -17.29
C ILE A 19 4.95 23.45 -15.89
N LEU A 20 5.49 22.87 -14.82
CA LEU A 20 5.11 23.22 -13.46
C LEU A 20 5.62 24.62 -13.04
N LYS A 21 6.81 25.04 -13.50
CA LYS A 21 7.30 26.41 -13.29
C LYS A 21 6.38 27.44 -13.95
N GLU A 22 5.87 27.17 -15.16
CA GLU A 22 4.86 28.02 -15.81
C GLU A 22 3.58 28.16 -14.96
N LYS A 23 3.25 27.11 -14.20
CA LYS A 23 2.17 27.11 -13.20
C LYS A 23 2.58 27.70 -11.84
N ARG A 24 3.67 28.46 -11.78
CA ARG A 24 4.20 29.18 -10.59
C ARG A 24 4.75 28.30 -9.45
N TYR A 25 5.11 27.06 -9.75
CA TYR A 25 5.81 26.23 -8.76
C TYR A 25 7.26 26.69 -8.62
N LYS A 26 7.74 26.77 -7.38
CA LYS A 26 9.14 27.07 -7.11
C LYS A 26 9.97 25.80 -7.22
N TYR A 27 11.01 25.84 -8.04
CA TYR A 27 11.85 24.69 -8.34
C TYR A 27 13.04 24.59 -7.39
N TYR A 28 13.26 23.37 -6.89
CA TYR A 28 14.48 22.96 -6.21
C TYR A 28 14.98 21.64 -6.79
N SER A 29 16.28 21.40 -6.66
CA SER A 29 16.89 20.11 -6.92
C SER A 29 17.75 19.69 -5.74
N CYS A 30 17.78 18.39 -5.41
CA CYS A 30 18.76 17.86 -4.46
C CYS A 30 20.21 18.15 -4.90
N SER A 31 20.45 18.34 -6.19
CA SER A 31 21.74 18.74 -6.73
C SER A 31 22.11 20.21 -6.44
N ASP A 32 21.13 21.08 -6.15
CA ASP A 32 21.42 22.47 -5.80
C ASP A 32 22.16 22.55 -4.46
N VAL A 33 21.79 21.69 -3.50
CA VAL A 33 22.49 21.57 -2.21
C VAL A 33 23.95 21.19 -2.40
N ILE A 34 24.23 20.27 -3.32
CA ILE A 34 25.60 19.83 -3.65
C ILE A 34 26.38 20.96 -4.34
N ARG A 35 25.74 21.67 -5.27
CA ARG A 35 26.38 22.79 -6.00
C ARG A 35 26.74 23.95 -5.07
N GLU A 36 25.87 24.29 -4.13
CA GLU A 36 26.17 25.30 -3.10
C GLU A 36 27.30 24.85 -2.17
N GLU A 37 27.37 23.56 -1.84
CA GLU A 37 28.48 23.02 -1.05
C GLU A 37 29.80 23.07 -1.83
N ALA A 38 29.78 22.77 -3.14
CA ALA A 38 30.95 22.93 -4.01
C ALA A 38 31.44 24.39 -4.06
N GLU A 39 30.51 25.35 -4.15
CA GLU A 39 30.84 26.79 -4.09
C GLU A 39 31.49 27.18 -2.76
N LYS A 40 30.93 26.73 -1.63
CA LYS A 40 31.50 26.98 -0.29
C LYS A 40 32.91 26.44 -0.16
N ARG A 41 33.18 25.29 -0.78
CA ARG A 41 34.48 24.63 -0.80
C ARG A 41 35.42 25.18 -1.88
N LYS A 42 34.97 26.14 -2.70
CA LYS A 42 35.69 26.70 -3.85
C LYS A 42 36.17 25.63 -4.84
N LEU A 43 35.37 24.56 -5.00
CA LEU A 43 35.63 23.49 -5.95
C LEU A 43 34.92 23.76 -7.27
N GLU A 44 35.54 23.38 -8.38
CA GLU A 44 34.90 23.44 -9.68
C GLU A 44 33.70 22.48 -9.75
N LYS A 45 32.60 22.91 -10.39
CA LYS A 45 31.32 22.17 -10.41
C LYS A 45 31.31 21.07 -11.48
N THR A 46 32.39 20.30 -11.56
CA THR A 46 32.48 19.13 -12.45
C THR A 46 31.57 18.01 -11.96
N ARG A 47 31.15 17.12 -12.86
CA ARG A 47 30.28 15.97 -12.51
C ARG A 47 30.93 15.10 -11.43
N GLU A 48 32.23 14.87 -11.54
CA GLU A 48 33.03 14.10 -10.59
C GLU A 48 33.02 14.72 -9.20
N ASN A 49 33.26 16.04 -9.10
CA ASN A 49 33.25 16.75 -7.83
C ASN A 49 31.86 16.73 -7.18
N LEU A 50 30.79 16.93 -7.96
CA LEU A 50 29.43 16.89 -7.43
C LEU A 50 29.04 15.49 -6.92
N ILE A 51 29.45 14.43 -7.61
CA ILE A 51 29.23 13.05 -7.15
C ILE A 51 30.02 12.80 -5.86
N ALA A 52 31.29 13.20 -5.80
CA ALA A 52 32.13 13.03 -4.63
C ALA A 52 31.58 13.76 -3.40
N ILE A 53 31.21 15.03 -3.54
CA ILE A 53 30.58 15.83 -2.47
C ILE A 53 29.26 15.19 -2.03
N GLY A 54 28.43 14.77 -2.98
CA GLY A 54 27.16 14.12 -2.68
C GLY A 54 27.33 12.82 -1.88
N ASN A 55 28.32 11.99 -2.24
CA ASN A 55 28.62 10.76 -1.52
C ASN A 55 29.18 11.05 -0.12
N GLU A 56 30.12 12.00 -0.01
CA GLU A 56 30.71 12.41 1.27
C GLU A 56 29.65 12.95 2.25
N LEU A 57 28.73 13.81 1.77
CA LEU A 57 27.65 14.34 2.60
C LEU A 57 26.75 13.22 3.12
N ARG A 58 26.41 12.25 2.26
CA ARG A 58 25.57 11.11 2.66
C ARG A 58 26.27 10.19 3.65
N GLU A 59 27.56 9.98 3.49
CA GLU A 59 28.36 9.16 4.40
C GLU A 59 28.49 9.82 5.79
N LYS A 60 28.75 11.13 5.84
CA LYS A 60 28.96 11.85 7.11
C LYS A 60 27.67 12.18 7.86
N LEU A 61 26.61 12.57 7.13
CA LEU A 61 25.40 13.16 7.71
C LEU A 61 24.15 12.31 7.50
N GLY A 62 24.30 11.16 6.83
CA GLY A 62 23.22 10.23 6.51
C GLY A 62 22.65 10.43 5.09
N PRO A 63 22.03 9.37 4.53
CA PRO A 63 21.60 9.34 3.13
C PRO A 63 20.47 10.33 2.78
N ASN A 64 19.74 10.84 3.78
CA ASN A 64 18.66 11.82 3.64
C ASN A 64 19.12 13.30 3.72
N VAL A 65 20.41 13.57 3.93
CA VAL A 65 20.94 14.93 4.19
C VAL A 65 20.51 15.99 3.16
N LEU A 66 20.47 15.61 1.87
CA LEU A 66 20.12 16.54 0.79
C LEU A 66 18.64 16.92 0.87
N ALA A 67 17.76 15.93 1.09
CA ALA A 67 16.33 16.14 1.28
C ALA A 67 16.05 17.01 2.52
N LYS A 68 16.73 16.72 3.63
CA LYS A 68 16.58 17.46 4.88
C LYS A 68 16.92 18.95 4.72
N LYS A 69 18.09 19.26 4.13
CA LYS A 69 18.51 20.65 3.85
C LYS A 69 17.56 21.36 2.88
N LEU A 70 17.00 20.63 1.92
CA LEU A 70 16.07 21.18 0.94
C LEU A 70 14.70 21.48 1.58
N LEU A 71 14.21 20.63 2.49
CA LEU A 71 13.00 20.88 3.27
C LEU A 71 13.11 22.14 4.14
N GLU A 72 14.27 22.41 4.74
CA GLU A 72 14.49 23.64 5.51
C GLU A 72 14.27 24.88 4.65
N LYS A 73 14.85 24.91 3.44
CA LYS A 73 14.65 26.03 2.48
C LYS A 73 13.20 26.15 2.01
N ILE A 74 12.54 25.03 1.75
CA ILE A 74 11.13 25.04 1.36
C ILE A 74 10.27 25.61 2.49
N LYS A 75 10.53 25.24 3.74
CA LYS A 75 9.82 25.79 4.91
C LYS A 75 10.02 27.30 5.03
N GLU A 76 11.20 27.83 4.75
CA GLU A 76 11.44 29.28 4.72
C GLU A 76 10.65 29.98 3.62
N ASP A 77 10.64 29.44 2.41
CA ASP A 77 9.92 30.07 1.31
C ASP A 77 8.41 29.91 1.41
N ARG A 78 7.92 28.87 2.09
CA ARG A 78 6.52 28.77 2.55
C ARG A 78 6.14 29.94 3.46
N LYS A 79 7.00 30.30 4.42
CA LYS A 79 6.76 31.46 5.31
C LYS A 79 6.70 32.78 4.53
N LYS A 80 7.39 32.87 3.39
CA LYS A 80 7.35 34.03 2.47
C LYS A 80 6.16 34.01 1.51
N GLY A 81 5.24 33.04 1.63
CA GLY A 81 4.00 32.96 0.86
C GLY A 81 4.06 32.06 -0.38
N GLN A 82 5.18 31.41 -0.68
CA GLN A 82 5.24 30.42 -1.75
C GLN A 82 4.47 29.14 -1.34
N LYS A 83 3.48 28.73 -2.14
CA LYS A 83 2.63 27.57 -1.81
C LYS A 83 3.06 26.27 -2.46
N ASP A 84 3.55 26.37 -3.69
CA ASP A 84 3.75 25.22 -4.56
C ASP A 84 5.22 25.03 -4.94
N PHE A 85 5.69 23.78 -4.86
CA PHE A 85 7.10 23.44 -4.95
C PHE A 85 7.33 22.22 -5.85
N ILE A 86 8.44 22.22 -6.58
CA ILE A 86 8.96 21.07 -7.31
C ILE A 86 10.29 20.68 -6.67
N VAL A 87 10.49 19.39 -6.44
CA VAL A 87 11.77 18.81 -6.02
C VAL A 87 12.21 17.81 -7.08
N ASP A 88 13.17 18.18 -7.93
CA ASP A 88 13.71 17.31 -8.97
C ASP A 88 14.95 16.54 -8.48
N SER A 89 15.31 15.49 -9.22
CA SER A 89 16.49 14.66 -9.00
C SER A 89 16.47 13.83 -7.72
N ILE A 90 15.29 13.33 -7.32
CA ILE A 90 15.14 12.39 -6.20
C ILE A 90 15.53 10.99 -6.67
N ARG A 91 16.57 10.41 -6.07
CA ARG A 91 17.20 9.17 -6.55
C ARG A 91 17.55 8.18 -5.44
N ASN A 92 17.37 8.54 -4.17
CA ASN A 92 17.55 7.63 -3.03
C ASN A 92 16.24 7.47 -2.22
N PRO A 93 15.87 6.25 -1.77
CA PRO A 93 14.68 6.00 -0.96
C PRO A 93 14.62 6.84 0.33
N ASN A 94 15.75 7.06 0.99
CA ASN A 94 15.82 7.87 2.20
C ASN A 94 15.50 9.35 1.92
N GLU A 95 15.79 9.85 0.71
CA GLU A 95 15.36 11.20 0.30
C GLU A 95 13.83 11.27 0.19
N VAL A 96 13.19 10.22 -0.33
CA VAL A 96 11.73 10.13 -0.44
C VAL A 96 11.09 10.07 0.95
N GLU A 97 11.61 9.23 1.84
CA GLU A 97 11.09 9.09 3.21
C GLU A 97 11.17 10.40 3.98
N GLU A 98 12.29 11.10 3.86
CA GLU A 98 12.46 12.43 4.47
C GLU A 98 11.46 13.44 3.89
N LEU A 99 11.29 13.49 2.56
CA LEU A 99 10.33 14.39 1.91
C LEU A 99 8.87 14.05 2.27
N LYS A 100 8.55 12.77 2.47
CA LYS A 100 7.23 12.29 2.92
C LYS A 100 6.89 12.71 4.36
N THR A 101 7.84 13.24 5.14
CA THR A 101 7.51 13.89 6.43
C THR A 101 6.68 15.17 6.26
N ASP A 102 6.67 15.73 5.05
CA ASP A 102 5.77 16.80 4.66
C ASP A 102 4.44 16.22 4.14
N ASN A 103 3.34 16.45 4.85
CA ASN A 103 2.03 15.91 4.50
C ASN A 103 1.49 16.41 3.14
N GLU A 104 2.07 17.47 2.55
CA GLU A 104 1.70 17.95 1.23
C GLU A 104 2.62 17.43 0.11
N PHE A 105 3.55 16.52 0.43
CA PHE A 105 4.45 15.92 -0.55
C PHE A 105 3.80 14.78 -1.33
N SER A 106 3.97 14.79 -2.65
CA SER A 106 3.65 13.66 -3.52
C SER A 106 4.78 13.43 -4.52
N LEU A 107 5.18 12.16 -4.67
CA LEU A 107 6.22 11.72 -5.59
C LEU A 107 5.60 11.29 -6.93
N LEU A 108 6.06 11.92 -8.02
CA LEU A 108 5.66 11.65 -9.39
C LEU A 108 6.76 10.89 -10.14
N GLY A 109 6.46 9.64 -10.52
CA GLY A 109 7.33 8.78 -11.31
C GLY A 109 7.15 9.03 -12.81
N ILE A 110 8.20 9.49 -13.48
CA ILE A 110 8.17 9.86 -14.91
C ILE A 110 9.01 8.87 -15.72
N ASN A 111 8.39 8.20 -16.69
CA ASN A 111 9.08 7.20 -17.50
C ASN A 111 8.78 7.36 -19.00
N ALA A 112 9.63 6.77 -19.84
CA ALA A 112 9.49 6.72 -21.28
C ALA A 112 10.24 5.48 -21.83
N PRO A 113 9.84 4.94 -23.00
CA PRO A 113 10.56 3.84 -23.66
C PRO A 113 12.06 4.15 -23.80
N ILE A 114 12.92 3.16 -23.57
CA ILE A 114 14.38 3.35 -23.52
C ILE A 114 14.94 3.84 -24.87
N GLU A 115 14.35 3.39 -25.97
CA GLU A 115 14.68 3.80 -27.34
C GLU A 115 14.43 5.30 -27.52
N LEU A 116 13.24 5.77 -27.12
CA LEU A 116 12.88 7.18 -27.17
C LEU A 116 13.77 8.04 -26.24
N ARG A 117 14.14 7.51 -25.07
CA ARG A 117 15.07 8.19 -24.16
C ARG A 117 16.45 8.33 -24.77
N TYR A 118 16.92 7.32 -25.49
CA TYR A 118 18.20 7.34 -26.19
C TYR A 118 18.22 8.34 -27.35
N GLU A 119 17.14 8.42 -28.15
CA GLU A 119 16.99 9.43 -29.20
C GLU A 119 17.03 10.86 -28.63
N ARG A 120 16.31 11.09 -27.52
CA ARG A 120 16.32 12.37 -26.80
C ARG A 120 17.70 12.71 -26.24
N ALA A 121 18.45 11.72 -25.78
CA ALA A 121 19.83 11.88 -25.32
C ALA A 121 20.75 12.34 -26.45
N LYS A 122 20.68 11.68 -27.61
CA LYS A 122 21.43 12.05 -28.82
C LYS A 122 21.14 13.48 -29.26
N ALA A 123 19.86 13.82 -29.40
CA ALA A 123 19.42 15.13 -29.86
C ALA A 123 19.90 16.29 -28.96
N ARG A 124 20.18 16.02 -27.69
CA ARG A 124 20.59 17.03 -26.71
C ARG A 124 22.11 17.20 -26.58
N GLY A 125 22.92 16.35 -27.21
CA GLY A 125 24.39 16.42 -27.13
C GLY A 125 24.94 16.37 -25.69
N ARG A 126 24.18 15.79 -24.74
CA ARG A 126 24.41 15.94 -23.29
C ARG A 126 24.76 14.64 -22.56
N VAL A 127 25.16 13.60 -23.29
CA VAL A 127 25.59 12.35 -22.66
C VAL A 127 27.04 12.09 -23.01
N GLU A 128 27.93 12.68 -22.19
CA GLU A 128 29.35 12.32 -22.19
C GLU A 128 29.47 10.79 -22.08
N ASN A 129 30.24 10.18 -22.97
CA ASN A 129 30.55 8.74 -23.00
C ASN A 129 29.38 7.79 -23.35
N VAL A 130 28.36 8.25 -24.09
CA VAL A 130 27.36 7.35 -24.70
C VAL A 130 27.44 7.46 -26.22
N ASN A 131 28.09 6.48 -26.84
CA ASN A 131 28.32 6.45 -28.29
C ASN A 131 27.25 5.61 -29.00
N ASN A 132 26.78 4.55 -28.34
CA ASN A 132 25.80 3.62 -28.89
C ASN A 132 24.64 3.37 -27.89
N PHE A 133 23.64 2.57 -28.30
CA PHE A 133 22.46 2.27 -27.48
C PHE A 133 22.79 1.40 -26.26
N ASP A 134 23.77 0.50 -26.38
CA ASP A 134 24.22 -0.36 -25.29
C ASP A 134 24.91 0.44 -24.17
N ASP A 135 25.72 1.44 -24.53
CA ASP A 135 26.33 2.38 -23.57
C ASP A 135 25.24 3.10 -22.76
N PHE A 136 24.15 3.50 -23.43
CA PHE A 136 23.02 4.18 -22.80
C PHE A 136 22.29 3.24 -21.83
N LYS A 137 22.08 1.98 -22.22
CA LYS A 137 21.45 0.97 -21.38
C LYS A 137 22.29 0.68 -20.13
N GLN A 138 23.60 0.50 -20.29
CA GLN A 138 24.52 0.31 -19.16
C GLN A 138 24.55 1.53 -18.22
N MET A 139 24.48 2.75 -18.77
CA MET A 139 24.38 3.97 -17.97
C MET A 139 23.10 4.00 -17.12
N ASP A 140 21.96 3.61 -17.70
CA ASP A 140 20.66 3.54 -17.01
C ASP A 140 20.68 2.50 -15.88
N GLU A 141 21.33 1.35 -16.13
CA GLU A 141 21.53 0.30 -15.12
C GLU A 141 22.42 0.78 -13.96
N LYS A 142 23.46 1.57 -14.23
CA LYS A 142 24.35 2.16 -13.20
C LYS A 142 23.63 3.13 -12.25
N GLU A 143 22.44 3.63 -12.57
CA GLU A 143 21.64 4.45 -11.65
C GLU A 143 20.94 3.63 -10.54
N ASN A 144 21.15 2.31 -10.55
CA ASN A 144 20.55 1.35 -9.62
C ASN A 144 21.62 0.56 -8.86
N SER A 145 22.18 1.18 -7.83
CA SER A 145 23.14 0.54 -6.92
C SER A 145 22.44 -0.32 -5.86
N SER A 146 23.11 -1.37 -5.38
CA SER A 146 22.70 -2.11 -4.18
C SER A 146 23.10 -1.44 -2.86
N ASN A 147 24.04 -0.49 -2.90
CA ASN A 147 24.45 0.29 -1.73
C ASN A 147 23.33 1.27 -1.30
N PRO A 148 22.82 1.19 -0.04
CA PRO A 148 21.77 2.07 0.48
C PRO A 148 22.10 3.57 0.43
N ASN A 149 23.37 3.93 0.46
CA ASN A 149 23.84 5.33 0.43
C ASN A 149 24.03 5.89 -0.99
N ALA A 150 23.89 5.04 -2.02
CA ALA A 150 24.02 5.42 -3.43
C ALA A 150 22.65 5.61 -4.11
N GLN A 151 22.64 5.87 -5.42
CA GLN A 151 21.40 6.02 -6.18
C GLN A 151 20.70 4.66 -6.36
N GLN A 152 19.39 4.62 -6.12
CA GLN A 152 18.53 3.43 -6.25
C GLN A 152 17.25 3.78 -7.00
N LEU A 153 17.41 4.24 -8.25
CA LEU A 153 16.33 4.88 -8.99
C LEU A 153 15.07 4.02 -9.14
N ASN A 154 15.21 2.72 -9.40
CA ASN A 154 14.11 1.77 -9.57
C ASN A 154 13.33 1.57 -8.27
N VAL A 155 14.01 1.63 -7.13
CA VAL A 155 13.35 1.55 -5.81
C VAL A 155 12.52 2.81 -5.60
N VAL A 156 13.12 3.98 -5.83
CA VAL A 156 12.44 5.29 -5.72
C VAL A 156 11.26 5.40 -6.69
N TYR A 157 11.42 4.94 -7.94
CA TYR A 157 10.35 4.95 -8.92
C TYR A 157 9.15 4.12 -8.47
N LYS A 158 9.37 2.96 -7.83
CA LYS A 158 8.29 2.14 -7.26
C LYS A 158 7.61 2.78 -6.04
N MET A 159 8.30 3.70 -5.36
CA MET A 159 7.73 4.47 -4.24
C MET A 159 6.85 5.64 -4.71
N ALA A 160 6.80 5.93 -6.01
CA ALA A 160 6.01 7.03 -6.54
C ALA A 160 4.50 6.81 -6.30
N ASP A 161 3.84 7.89 -5.90
CA ASP A 161 2.41 7.88 -5.60
C ASP A 161 1.60 7.91 -6.90
N LYS A 162 2.15 8.57 -7.94
CA LYS A 162 1.53 8.74 -9.25
C LYS A 162 2.57 8.56 -10.35
N TYR A 163 2.11 8.20 -11.54
CA TYR A 163 2.97 7.91 -12.69
C TYR A 163 2.54 8.71 -13.91
N VAL A 164 3.51 9.24 -14.64
CA VAL A 164 3.31 9.87 -15.94
C VAL A 164 4.24 9.21 -16.94
N PHE A 165 3.65 8.64 -17.99
CA PHE A 165 4.39 8.03 -19.08
C PHE A 165 4.53 9.04 -20.23
N ASN A 166 5.73 9.21 -20.77
CA ASN A 166 6.09 10.20 -21.77
C ASN A 166 6.58 9.52 -23.07
N ASP A 167 5.63 8.89 -23.76
CA ASP A 167 5.81 8.05 -24.94
C ASP A 167 5.22 8.66 -26.22
N SER A 168 4.72 9.91 -26.15
CA SER A 168 4.01 10.56 -27.26
C SER A 168 4.42 12.04 -27.36
N THR A 169 3.46 12.91 -27.67
CA THR A 169 3.62 14.34 -27.87
C THR A 169 3.72 15.11 -26.56
N LEU A 170 4.21 16.36 -26.63
CA LEU A 170 4.22 17.28 -25.49
C LEU A 170 2.81 17.60 -24.98
N GLU A 171 1.82 17.63 -25.88
CA GLU A 171 0.43 17.87 -25.51
C GLU A 171 -0.15 16.70 -24.69
N ASP A 172 0.15 15.46 -25.08
CA ASP A 172 -0.24 14.28 -24.30
C ASP A 172 0.46 14.25 -22.94
N LEU A 173 1.73 14.67 -22.88
CA LEU A 173 2.46 14.80 -21.63
C LEU A 173 1.78 15.80 -20.69
N LYS A 174 1.36 16.97 -21.20
CA LYS A 174 0.62 17.97 -20.43
C LYS A 174 -0.71 17.42 -19.91
N LYS A 175 -1.50 16.75 -20.75
CA LYS A 175 -2.77 16.12 -20.35
C LYS A 175 -2.57 15.05 -19.27
N ARG A 176 -1.56 14.18 -19.40
CA ARG A 176 -1.25 13.14 -18.42
C ARG A 176 -0.75 13.73 -17.11
N LEU A 177 0.06 14.79 -17.17
CA LEU A 177 0.47 15.55 -16.00
C LEU A 177 -0.75 16.15 -15.30
N ASP A 178 -1.62 16.85 -16.01
CA ASP A 178 -2.83 17.46 -15.45
C ASP A 178 -3.73 16.42 -14.80
N PHE A 179 -3.90 15.27 -15.43
CA PHE A 179 -4.62 14.13 -14.84
C PHE A 179 -3.96 13.67 -13.54
N ALA A 180 -2.64 13.46 -13.54
CA ALA A 180 -1.91 13.04 -12.35
C ALA A 180 -1.99 14.08 -11.22
N LEU A 181 -1.93 15.38 -11.52
CA LEU A 181 -2.04 16.43 -10.49
C LEU A 181 -3.45 16.53 -9.93
N LYS A 182 -4.47 16.42 -10.78
CA LYS A 182 -5.87 16.60 -10.40
C LYS A 182 -6.44 15.44 -9.61
N TYR A 183 -6.08 14.21 -9.95
CA TYR A 183 -6.69 13.01 -9.36
C TYR A 183 -5.75 12.33 -8.37
N GLU A 184 -6.22 12.10 -7.15
CA GLU A 184 -5.53 11.24 -6.19
C GLU A 184 -5.64 9.77 -6.60
N LYS A 185 -4.59 9.00 -6.32
CA LYS A 185 -4.61 7.55 -6.53
C LYS A 185 -5.60 6.96 -5.52
N LYS A 186 -6.78 6.58 -6.00
CA LYS A 186 -7.73 5.81 -5.17
C LYS A 186 -7.19 4.40 -5.02
N GLU A 187 -6.79 4.02 -3.82
CA GLU A 187 -6.48 2.63 -3.52
C GLU A 187 -7.79 1.82 -3.50
N ARG A 188 -7.84 0.84 -4.40
CA ARG A 188 -8.94 -0.13 -4.42
C ARG A 188 -8.61 -1.21 -3.39
N PRO A 189 -9.50 -1.49 -2.43
CA PRO A 189 -9.24 -2.55 -1.46
C PRO A 189 -9.04 -3.88 -2.20
N SER A 190 -8.13 -4.69 -1.68
CA SER A 190 -7.97 -6.07 -2.17
C SER A 190 -9.26 -6.86 -1.95
N TRP A 191 -9.45 -7.97 -2.66
CA TRP A 191 -10.62 -8.83 -2.42
C TRP A 191 -10.68 -9.34 -0.98
N ALA A 192 -9.53 -9.71 -0.42
CA ALA A 192 -9.46 -10.19 0.95
C ALA A 192 -9.85 -9.09 1.96
N GLU A 193 -9.39 -7.86 1.74
CA GLU A 193 -9.77 -6.71 2.56
C GLU A 193 -11.26 -6.40 2.42
N TYR A 194 -11.79 -6.33 1.20
CA TYR A 194 -13.20 -6.05 0.92
C TYR A 194 -14.13 -7.05 1.61
N PHE A 195 -13.87 -8.35 1.44
CA PHE A 195 -14.69 -9.40 2.06
C PHE A 195 -14.51 -9.44 3.57
N MET A 196 -13.31 -9.18 4.10
CA MET A 196 -13.13 -9.11 5.54
C MET A 196 -13.81 -7.89 6.15
N LYS A 197 -13.88 -6.74 5.46
CA LYS A 197 -14.68 -5.58 5.90
C LYS A 197 -16.16 -5.93 5.98
N ILE A 198 -16.70 -6.61 4.97
CA ILE A 198 -18.09 -7.11 5.02
C ILE A 198 -18.28 -8.08 6.19
N THR A 199 -17.32 -8.98 6.40
CA THR A 199 -17.36 -9.95 7.51
C THR A 199 -17.42 -9.24 8.86
N SER A 200 -16.65 -8.17 9.06
CA SER A 200 -16.70 -7.33 10.25
C SER A 200 -18.06 -6.63 10.42
N VAL A 201 -18.64 -6.10 9.34
CA VAL A 201 -19.99 -5.50 9.38
C VAL A 201 -21.05 -6.54 9.75
N VAL A 202 -20.94 -7.76 9.22
CA VAL A 202 -21.84 -8.87 9.60
C VAL A 202 -21.72 -9.18 11.10
N ALA A 203 -20.50 -9.14 11.65
CA ALA A 203 -20.25 -9.39 13.08
C ALA A 203 -20.93 -8.36 14.00
N GLU A 204 -21.22 -7.15 13.52
CA GLU A 204 -21.93 -6.11 14.30
C GLU A 204 -23.35 -6.51 14.68
N ARG A 205 -23.95 -7.49 13.97
CA ARG A 205 -25.25 -8.06 14.32
C ARG A 205 -25.20 -9.15 15.39
N SER A 206 -24.01 -9.54 15.85
CA SER A 206 -23.84 -10.49 16.95
C SER A 206 -24.62 -10.05 18.18
N THR A 207 -25.28 -11.01 18.82
CA THR A 207 -26.00 -10.81 20.08
C THR A 207 -25.30 -11.49 21.25
N CYS A 208 -24.09 -12.01 21.05
CA CYS A 208 -23.28 -12.60 22.11
C CYS A 208 -22.56 -11.52 22.93
N LEU A 209 -22.62 -11.64 24.26
CA LEU A 209 -21.95 -10.70 25.18
C LEU A 209 -20.42 -10.88 25.26
N ARG A 210 -19.89 -12.04 24.84
CA ARG A 210 -18.46 -12.36 24.98
C ARG A 210 -17.64 -11.99 23.74
N HIS A 211 -18.16 -12.28 22.55
CA HIS A 211 -17.43 -12.09 21.30
C HIS A 211 -18.38 -11.76 20.16
N ASN A 212 -18.05 -10.74 19.36
CA ASN A 212 -18.77 -10.44 18.12
C ASN A 212 -18.05 -11.11 16.95
N VAL A 213 -18.64 -12.19 16.46
CA VAL A 213 -18.09 -13.03 15.40
C VAL A 213 -18.98 -12.92 14.17
N GLY A 214 -18.36 -12.68 13.03
CA GLY A 214 -19.00 -12.70 11.72
C GLY A 214 -18.28 -13.68 10.81
N ALA A 215 -19.03 -14.33 9.93
CA ALA A 215 -18.53 -15.20 8.90
C ALA A 215 -19.29 -14.96 7.60
N ILE A 216 -18.59 -15.04 6.47
CA ILE A 216 -19.20 -15.05 5.13
C ILE A 216 -18.56 -16.13 4.27
N ILE A 217 -19.33 -16.68 3.34
CA ILE A 217 -18.84 -17.64 2.36
C ILE A 217 -18.82 -16.98 0.99
N VAL A 218 -17.68 -17.06 0.29
CA VAL A 218 -17.42 -16.39 -0.98
C VAL A 218 -16.96 -17.40 -2.01
N LYS A 219 -17.55 -17.38 -3.21
CA LYS A 219 -17.10 -18.20 -4.36
C LYS A 219 -17.05 -17.33 -5.60
N ASN A 220 -15.96 -17.42 -6.37
CA ASN A 220 -15.77 -16.64 -7.60
C ASN A 220 -15.98 -15.12 -7.40
N LYS A 221 -15.49 -14.58 -6.27
CA LYS A 221 -15.65 -13.17 -5.85
C LYS A 221 -17.11 -12.73 -5.68
N ARG A 222 -18.02 -13.68 -5.40
CA ARG A 222 -19.42 -13.42 -5.04
C ARG A 222 -19.66 -13.88 -3.61
N LEU A 223 -20.24 -13.00 -2.80
CA LEU A 223 -20.73 -13.36 -1.48
C LEU A 223 -21.95 -14.28 -1.65
N LEU A 224 -21.91 -15.46 -1.06
CA LEU A 224 -22.96 -16.47 -1.12
C LEU A 224 -23.86 -16.42 0.11
N THR A 225 -23.27 -16.50 1.29
CA THR A 225 -23.99 -16.52 2.57
C THR A 225 -23.23 -15.71 3.62
N THR A 226 -23.97 -15.30 4.65
CA THR A 226 -23.43 -14.64 5.85
C THR A 226 -23.93 -15.34 7.10
N GLY A 227 -23.20 -15.14 8.19
CA GLY A 227 -23.59 -15.60 9.52
C GLY A 227 -22.89 -14.76 10.58
N TYR A 228 -23.58 -14.54 11.69
CA TYR A 228 -23.00 -13.99 12.91
C TYR A 228 -23.36 -14.91 14.08
N ASN A 229 -22.63 -14.83 15.18
CA ASN A 229 -22.96 -15.64 16.35
C ASN A 229 -24.13 -15.03 17.14
N GLY A 230 -25.13 -15.86 17.43
CA GLY A 230 -26.36 -15.42 18.09
C GLY A 230 -27.29 -16.58 18.40
N ALA A 231 -28.35 -16.31 19.16
CA ALA A 231 -29.31 -17.34 19.55
C ALA A 231 -29.95 -18.04 18.35
N VAL A 232 -30.36 -19.29 18.54
CA VAL A 232 -31.13 -20.05 17.55
C VAL A 232 -32.39 -19.27 17.13
N ARG A 233 -32.78 -19.42 15.85
CA ARG A 233 -33.89 -18.66 15.25
C ARG A 233 -35.17 -18.77 16.12
N GLY A 234 -35.79 -17.62 16.39
CA GLY A 234 -37.06 -17.54 17.13
C GLY A 234 -36.92 -17.55 18.65
N ASN A 235 -35.71 -17.55 19.19
CA ASN A 235 -35.46 -17.52 20.64
C ASN A 235 -34.84 -16.19 21.07
N GLU A 236 -34.99 -15.86 22.35
CA GLU A 236 -34.37 -14.68 22.95
C GLU A 236 -32.85 -14.84 23.06
N ASP A 237 -32.12 -13.75 22.83
CA ASP A 237 -30.66 -13.75 22.78
C ASP A 237 -29.99 -13.32 24.09
N CYS A 238 -28.66 -13.34 24.09
CA CYS A 238 -27.87 -12.99 25.27
C CYS A 238 -27.93 -11.50 25.63
N LEU A 239 -28.33 -10.60 24.71
CA LEU A 239 -28.54 -9.19 25.04
C LEU A 239 -29.75 -9.02 25.96
N LYS A 240 -30.77 -9.88 25.81
CA LYS A 240 -31.96 -9.88 26.65
C LYS A 240 -31.81 -10.74 27.90
N LEU A 241 -31.24 -11.93 27.76
CA LEU A 241 -31.20 -12.95 28.82
C LEU A 241 -29.88 -13.00 29.61
N GLY A 242 -28.86 -12.22 29.23
CA GLY A 242 -27.51 -12.40 29.75
C GLY A 242 -26.80 -13.62 29.13
N CYS A 243 -25.58 -13.93 29.58
CA CYS A 243 -24.81 -15.05 29.06
C CYS A 243 -24.97 -16.30 29.94
N LYS A 244 -25.52 -17.39 29.38
CA LYS A 244 -25.72 -18.64 30.13
C LYS A 244 -24.42 -19.20 30.68
N LYS A 245 -23.35 -19.07 29.91
CA LYS A 245 -22.03 -19.53 30.32
C LYS A 245 -21.44 -18.70 31.48
N ASP A 246 -21.76 -17.41 31.57
CA ASP A 246 -21.35 -16.59 32.72
C ASP A 246 -22.13 -17.03 33.98
N GLU A 247 -23.43 -17.29 33.85
CA GLU A 247 -24.27 -17.82 34.95
C GLU A 247 -23.72 -19.14 35.52
N LEU A 248 -23.17 -19.99 34.66
CA LEU A 248 -22.61 -21.31 35.02
C LEU A 248 -21.12 -21.26 35.38
N GLY A 249 -20.47 -20.09 35.34
CA GLY A 249 -19.03 -19.97 35.60
C GLY A 249 -18.13 -20.68 34.58
N LEU A 250 -18.60 -20.88 33.35
CA LEU A 250 -17.90 -21.62 32.29
C LEU A 250 -16.99 -20.70 31.47
N GLU A 251 -15.71 -21.04 31.36
CA GLU A 251 -14.74 -20.28 30.57
C GLU A 251 -15.03 -20.27 29.06
N SER A 252 -14.39 -19.36 28.33
CA SER A 252 -14.44 -19.34 26.86
C SER A 252 -13.80 -20.63 26.31
N GLY A 253 -14.44 -21.25 25.32
CA GLY A 253 -14.00 -22.54 24.76
C GLY A 253 -14.55 -23.82 25.43
N PHE A 254 -15.15 -23.73 26.62
CA PHE A 254 -15.77 -24.89 27.32
C PHE A 254 -17.30 -24.84 27.32
N GLY A 255 -17.99 -25.95 27.58
CA GLY A 255 -19.46 -26.00 27.69
C GLY A 255 -20.19 -25.40 26.50
N SER A 256 -19.90 -25.90 25.29
CA SER A 256 -20.48 -25.37 24.05
C SER A 256 -21.97 -25.69 23.93
N GLU A 257 -22.38 -26.82 24.51
CA GLU A 257 -23.74 -27.30 24.65
C GLU A 257 -24.63 -26.37 25.50
N GLU A 258 -24.04 -25.65 26.45
CA GLU A 258 -24.73 -24.66 27.29
C GLU A 258 -24.82 -23.28 26.62
N CYS A 259 -24.11 -23.09 25.50
CA CYS A 259 -24.10 -21.82 24.79
C CYS A 259 -25.41 -21.65 24.00
N ARG A 260 -26.15 -20.57 24.29
CA ARG A 260 -27.33 -20.19 23.48
C ARG A 260 -26.98 -19.86 22.03
N ALA A 261 -25.76 -19.39 21.81
CA ALA A 261 -25.35 -18.87 20.52
C ALA A 261 -24.87 -19.98 19.59
N VAL A 262 -25.48 -20.06 18.40
CA VAL A 262 -24.90 -20.74 17.23
C VAL A 262 -23.75 -19.89 16.72
N HIS A 263 -22.63 -20.52 16.34
CA HIS A 263 -21.46 -19.79 15.86
C HIS A 263 -21.69 -19.19 14.46
N ALA A 264 -20.92 -18.15 14.13
CA ALA A 264 -21.06 -17.41 12.88
C ALA A 264 -20.84 -18.31 11.65
N GLU A 265 -19.83 -19.17 11.70
CA GLU A 265 -19.46 -20.12 10.66
C GLU A 265 -20.58 -21.13 10.41
N GLN A 266 -21.16 -21.66 11.49
CA GLN A 266 -22.29 -22.58 11.44
C GLN A 266 -23.49 -21.90 10.79
N ASN A 267 -23.83 -20.69 11.23
CA ASN A 267 -24.92 -19.92 10.62
C ASN A 267 -24.69 -19.67 9.12
N ALA A 268 -23.47 -19.33 8.70
CA ALA A 268 -23.15 -19.14 7.29
C ALA A 268 -23.30 -20.43 6.45
N ILE A 269 -22.94 -21.59 7.00
CA ILE A 269 -23.11 -22.90 6.37
C ILE A 269 -24.60 -23.30 6.33
N ILE A 270 -25.32 -23.15 7.45
CA ILE A 270 -26.75 -23.45 7.58
C ILE A 270 -27.56 -22.64 6.58
N GLN A 271 -27.25 -21.36 6.38
CA GLN A 271 -27.88 -20.53 5.35
C GLN A 271 -27.69 -21.11 3.95
N GLY A 272 -26.52 -21.68 3.67
CA GLY A 272 -26.23 -22.33 2.40
C GLY A 272 -27.13 -23.54 2.18
N ALA A 273 -27.24 -24.40 3.20
CA ALA A 273 -28.11 -25.58 3.17
C ALA A 273 -29.59 -25.20 3.05
N LEU A 274 -30.06 -24.25 3.88
CA LEU A 274 -31.46 -23.82 3.92
C LEU A 274 -31.95 -23.27 2.59
N HIS A 275 -31.09 -22.54 1.86
CA HIS A 275 -31.44 -21.88 0.61
C HIS A 275 -30.95 -22.63 -0.64
N GLY A 276 -30.38 -23.83 -0.50
CA GLY A 276 -29.88 -24.61 -1.63
C GLY A 276 -28.69 -23.96 -2.37
N ILE A 277 -27.86 -23.19 -1.65
CA ILE A 277 -26.70 -22.50 -2.23
C ILE A 277 -25.49 -23.43 -2.17
N ASN A 278 -24.91 -23.75 -3.33
CA ASN A 278 -23.70 -24.56 -3.39
C ASN A 278 -22.46 -23.78 -2.90
N ILE A 279 -21.99 -24.16 -1.70
CA ILE A 279 -20.80 -23.61 -1.04
C ILE A 279 -19.54 -24.47 -1.20
N GLU A 280 -19.60 -25.61 -1.88
CA GLU A 280 -18.44 -26.47 -2.13
C GLU A 280 -17.37 -25.71 -2.94
N GLY A 281 -16.10 -25.85 -2.56
CA GLY A 281 -14.99 -25.16 -3.23
C GLY A 281 -14.86 -23.67 -2.89
N ALA A 282 -15.70 -23.14 -2.00
CA ALA A 282 -15.69 -21.72 -1.63
C ALA A 282 -14.59 -21.38 -0.60
N THR A 283 -14.43 -20.09 -0.35
CA THR A 283 -13.60 -19.50 0.70
C THR A 283 -14.50 -18.97 1.82
N LEU A 284 -14.20 -19.32 3.07
CA LEU A 284 -14.86 -18.78 4.25
C LEU A 284 -14.00 -17.67 4.87
N TYR A 285 -14.56 -16.48 5.00
CA TYR A 285 -13.96 -15.40 5.79
C TYR A 285 -14.61 -15.39 7.16
N CYS A 286 -13.82 -15.32 8.24
CA CYS A 286 -14.31 -15.23 9.60
C CYS A 286 -13.49 -14.20 10.39
N THR A 287 -14.14 -13.41 11.27
CA THR A 287 -13.42 -12.45 12.11
C THR A 287 -12.47 -13.15 13.11
N THR A 288 -12.79 -14.39 13.49
CA THR A 288 -12.01 -15.22 14.42
C THR A 288 -11.59 -16.55 13.83
N ILE A 289 -10.61 -17.22 14.45
CA ILE A 289 -10.22 -18.58 14.08
C ILE A 289 -11.35 -19.53 14.44
N PRO A 290 -11.83 -20.37 13.50
CA PRO A 290 -12.91 -21.30 13.80
C PRO A 290 -12.57 -22.29 14.93
N CYS A 291 -13.55 -22.55 15.79
CA CYS A 291 -13.40 -23.58 16.81
C CYS A 291 -13.30 -24.98 16.17
N ARG A 292 -12.93 -25.99 16.95
CA ARG A 292 -12.75 -27.36 16.43
C ARG A 292 -14.01 -27.94 15.78
N MET A 293 -15.20 -27.57 16.27
CA MET A 293 -16.48 -28.01 15.72
C MET A 293 -16.77 -27.34 14.37
N CYS A 294 -16.68 -26.01 14.30
CA CYS A 294 -16.84 -25.28 13.05
C CYS A 294 -15.81 -25.72 12.00
N ALA A 295 -14.56 -26.03 12.41
CA ALA A 295 -13.56 -26.55 11.50
C ALA A 295 -13.97 -27.90 10.86
N LYS A 296 -14.61 -28.81 11.62
CA LYS A 296 -15.15 -30.07 11.07
C LYS A 296 -16.26 -29.80 10.06
N GLU A 297 -17.16 -28.88 10.37
CA GLU A 297 -18.25 -28.50 9.46
C GLU A 297 -17.72 -27.85 8.17
N ILE A 298 -16.72 -26.97 8.28
CA ILE A 298 -16.05 -26.33 7.15
C ILE A 298 -15.47 -27.38 6.18
N VAL A 299 -14.74 -28.37 6.72
CA VAL A 299 -14.16 -29.46 5.93
C VAL A 299 -15.25 -30.26 5.23
N ASN A 300 -16.29 -30.67 5.96
CA ASN A 300 -17.38 -31.48 5.42
C ASN A 300 -18.28 -30.72 4.43
N ALA A 301 -18.38 -29.40 4.55
CA ALA A 301 -19.07 -28.53 3.61
C ALA A 301 -18.27 -28.33 2.29
N GLY A 302 -17.05 -28.86 2.20
CA GLY A 302 -16.21 -28.77 1.01
C GLY A 302 -15.54 -27.41 0.81
N ILE A 303 -15.49 -26.55 1.83
CA ILE A 303 -14.77 -25.27 1.80
C ILE A 303 -13.27 -25.53 1.62
N LYS A 304 -12.59 -24.73 0.80
CA LYS A 304 -11.17 -24.93 0.44
C LYS A 304 -10.22 -23.89 1.00
N GLU A 305 -10.72 -22.78 1.51
CA GLU A 305 -9.89 -21.76 2.15
C GLU A 305 -10.65 -21.11 3.31
N VAL A 306 -9.95 -20.86 4.42
CA VAL A 306 -10.42 -20.07 5.57
C VAL A 306 -9.49 -18.87 5.75
N ILE A 307 -10.07 -17.67 5.84
CA ILE A 307 -9.35 -16.42 6.03
C ILE A 307 -9.82 -15.71 7.30
N THR A 308 -8.89 -15.30 8.17
CA THR A 308 -9.20 -14.60 9.43
C THR A 308 -8.22 -13.45 9.74
N TYR A 309 -8.51 -12.62 10.74
CA TYR A 309 -7.56 -11.61 11.25
C TYR A 309 -7.23 -11.71 12.75
N SER A 310 -8.05 -12.41 13.54
CA SER A 310 -7.86 -12.49 15.01
C SER A 310 -6.87 -13.59 15.42
N ASP A 311 -6.11 -13.30 16.48
CA ASP A 311 -5.30 -14.28 17.22
C ASP A 311 -6.09 -14.82 18.41
N TYR A 312 -7.07 -15.70 18.17
CA TYR A 312 -7.72 -16.41 19.27
C TYR A 312 -6.82 -17.56 19.76
N ALA A 313 -6.23 -17.41 20.95
CA ALA A 313 -5.20 -18.30 21.51
C ALA A 313 -5.65 -19.77 21.67
N GLY A 314 -6.96 -20.04 21.80
CA GLY A 314 -7.51 -21.38 21.97
C GLY A 314 -7.62 -22.22 20.69
N ALA A 315 -7.17 -21.73 19.52
CA ALA A 315 -7.49 -22.35 18.22
C ALA A 315 -6.29 -22.84 17.40
N LYS A 316 -5.07 -22.95 17.98
CA LYS A 316 -3.90 -23.50 17.25
C LYS A 316 -4.19 -24.88 16.64
N GLY A 317 -4.84 -25.76 17.39
CA GLY A 317 -5.22 -27.09 16.90
C GLY A 317 -6.27 -27.08 15.78
N SER A 318 -7.08 -26.03 15.64
CA SER A 318 -8.04 -25.90 14.54
C SER A 318 -7.34 -25.57 13.22
N ILE A 319 -6.32 -24.73 13.24
CA ILE A 319 -5.55 -24.36 12.04
C ILE A 319 -4.88 -25.61 11.47
N GLU A 320 -4.17 -26.35 12.32
CA GLU A 320 -3.51 -27.59 11.92
C GLU A 320 -4.52 -28.61 11.40
N PHE A 321 -5.67 -28.76 12.06
CA PHE A 321 -6.73 -29.65 11.58
C PHE A 321 -7.25 -29.28 10.18
N LEU A 322 -7.51 -27.99 9.93
CA LEU A 322 -7.96 -27.50 8.62
C LEU A 322 -6.91 -27.81 7.53
N GLN A 323 -5.64 -27.50 7.81
CA GLN A 323 -4.54 -27.74 6.88
C GLN A 323 -4.35 -29.23 6.57
N ASN A 324 -4.38 -30.09 7.60
CA ASN A 324 -4.29 -31.55 7.44
C ASN A 324 -5.46 -32.12 6.63
N ALA A 325 -6.63 -31.48 6.68
CA ALA A 325 -7.79 -31.85 5.87
C ALA A 325 -7.78 -31.25 4.45
N GLY A 326 -6.70 -30.58 4.05
CA GLY A 326 -6.56 -29.97 2.72
C GLY A 326 -7.31 -28.64 2.55
N VAL A 327 -7.65 -27.96 3.65
CA VAL A 327 -8.24 -26.62 3.64
C VAL A 327 -7.14 -25.59 3.89
N ASN A 328 -6.95 -24.67 2.95
CA ASN A 328 -5.97 -23.60 3.10
C ASN A 328 -6.38 -22.66 4.23
N PHE A 329 -5.41 -22.21 5.04
CA PHE A 329 -5.66 -21.23 6.09
C PHE A 329 -4.75 -20.02 5.89
N ARG A 330 -5.33 -18.82 5.93
CA ARG A 330 -4.58 -17.57 5.80
C ARG A 330 -5.05 -16.54 6.82
N LYS A 331 -4.08 -15.95 7.52
CA LYS A 331 -4.32 -14.77 8.35
C LYS A 331 -3.97 -13.50 7.58
N ILE A 332 -4.83 -12.49 7.66
CA ILE A 332 -4.60 -11.16 7.09
C ILE A 332 -4.60 -10.10 8.18
N PRO A 333 -4.03 -8.91 7.95
CA PRO A 333 -4.20 -7.78 8.86
C PRO A 333 -5.69 -7.47 9.08
N ARG A 334 -6.03 -7.05 10.30
CA ARG A 334 -7.40 -6.57 10.59
C ARG A 334 -7.70 -5.38 9.67
N PRO A 335 -8.80 -5.40 8.91
CA PRO A 335 -9.11 -4.30 8.01
C PRO A 335 -9.47 -3.04 8.80
N ASN A 336 -9.33 -1.87 8.16
CA ASN A 336 -9.83 -0.61 8.71
C ASN A 336 -11.38 -0.66 8.81
N ASN A 337 -11.92 -0.21 9.95
CA ASN A 337 -13.35 -0.17 10.23
C ASN A 337 -14.07 1.04 9.61
N SER A 338 -13.37 1.97 8.95
CA SER A 338 -14.02 3.11 8.29
C SER A 338 -14.60 2.75 6.91
N ILE A 339 -15.79 3.26 6.60
CA ILE A 339 -16.37 3.26 5.26
C ILE A 339 -16.21 4.69 4.72
N ASN A 340 -15.50 4.82 3.61
CA ASN A 340 -15.31 6.11 2.95
C ASN A 340 -16.42 6.32 1.93
N PHE A 341 -17.37 7.19 2.27
CA PHE A 341 -18.43 7.62 1.35
C PHE A 341 -17.89 8.69 0.37
N LYS A 342 -18.62 8.91 -0.72
CA LYS A 342 -18.22 9.78 -1.84
C LYS A 342 -19.35 10.75 -2.23
N ASP A 343 -20.13 11.16 -1.24
CA ASP A 343 -21.29 12.04 -1.34
C ASP A 343 -21.02 13.46 -0.82
#